data_AF-A0A7G9AZC9-F1
#
_entry.id   AF-A0A7G9AZC9-F1
#
_cell.length_a   1.000
_cell.length_b   1.000
_cell.length_c   1.000
_cell.angle_alpha   90.00
_cell.angle_beta   90.00
_cell.angle_gamma   90.00
#
_symmetry.space_group_name_H-M   'P 1'
#
loop_
_entity.id
_entity.type
_entity.pdbx_description
1 polymer ?
#
loop_
_entity_poly.entity_id
_entity_poly.type
_entity_poly.pdbx_seq_one_letter_code
_entity_poly.pdbx_strand_id
1 'polypeptide(L)' 'MKQGALIFDEYHDRYDIRFDLKDYLGALYPGEQLEVFAYGKWKKPR' A
#
# COMPACT_ATOMS: atom_id res chain seq x y z
N MET A 1 -3.99 3.56 -12.80
CA MET A 1 -3.29 3.62 -11.49
C MET A 1 -4.35 3.59 -10.40
N LYS A 2 -4.20 2.73 -9.39
CA LYS A 2 -5.12 2.61 -8.28
C LYS A 2 -4.44 3.19 -7.04
N GLN A 3 -5.10 4.11 -6.35
CA GLN A 3 -4.58 4.72 -5.13
C GLN A 3 -5.27 4.08 -3.93
N GLY A 4 -4.53 3.89 -2.86
CA GLY A 4 -5.03 3.29 -1.63
C GLY A 4 -4.18 3.70 -0.44
N ALA A 5 -4.59 3.24 0.74
CA ALA A 5 -3.85 3.43 1.97
C ALA A 5 -2.99 2.20 2.25
N LEU A 6 -1.70 2.42 2.55
CA LEU A 6 -0.85 1.40 3.14
C LEU A 6 -1.35 1.09 4.55
N ILE A 7 -1.62 -0.18 4.82
CA ILE A 7 -2.04 -0.67 6.12
C ILE A 7 -1.13 -1.80 6.57
N PHE A 8 -1.02 -1.98 7.88
CA PHE A 8 -0.47 -3.20 8.46
C PHE A 8 -1.62 -4.15 8.77
N ASP A 9 -1.61 -5.32 8.16
CA ASP A 9 -2.56 -6.40 8.43
C ASP A 9 -2.02 -7.26 9.58
N GLU A 10 -2.58 -7.05 10.77
CA GLU A 10 -2.18 -7.73 12.00
C GLU A 10 -2.49 -9.24 12.00
N TYR A 11 -3.43 -9.71 11.16
CA TYR A 11 -3.77 -11.14 11.10
C TYR A 11 -2.71 -11.96 10.35
N HIS A 12 -2.08 -11.34 9.36
CA HIS A 12 -1.10 -11.98 8.49
C HIS A 12 0.33 -11.43 8.67
N ASP A 13 0.54 -10.53 9.63
CA ASP A 13 1.82 -9.90 9.98
C ASP A 13 2.55 -9.30 8.76
N ARG A 14 1.79 -8.60 7.91
CA ARG A 14 2.31 -8.05 6.65
C ARG A 14 1.64 -6.75 6.25
N TYR A 15 2.29 -6.02 5.35
CA TYR A 15 1.68 -4.83 4.77
C TYR A 15 0.71 -5.20 3.65
N ASP A 16 -0.34 -4.39 3.48
CA ASP A 16 -1.32 -4.48 2.40
C ASP A 16 -1.74 -3.07 1.95
N ILE A 17 -2.43 -2.96 0.82
CA ILE A 17 -3.02 -1.73 0.31
C ILE A 17 -4.54 -1.86 0.31
N ARG A 18 -5.23 -0.99 1.07
CA ARG A 18 -6.69 -0.85 1.00
C ARG A 18 -7.06 0.22 -0.02
N PHE A 19 -7.77 -0.15 -1.08
CA PHE A 19 -8.21 0.76 -2.13
C PHE A 19 -9.59 1.35 -1.86
N ASP A 20 -10.49 0.56 -1.28
CA ASP A 20 -11.84 0.97 -0.88
C ASP A 20 -12.28 0.13 0.34
N LEU A 21 -13.50 0.30 0.83
CA LEU A 21 -14.00 -0.31 2.07
C LEU A 21 -13.85 -1.85 2.10
N LYS A 22 -14.00 -2.52 0.96
CA LYS A 22 -13.93 -3.98 0.82
C LYS A 22 -12.91 -4.44 -0.24
N ASP A 23 -12.04 -3.55 -0.70
CA ASP A 23 -11.14 -3.80 -1.83
C ASP A 23 -9.69 -3.62 -1.40
N TYR A 24 -8.93 -4.70 -1.49
CA TYR A 24 -7.57 -4.85 -0.95
C TYR A 24 -6.67 -5.50 -2.00
N LEU A 25 -5.37 -5.24 -1.93
CA LEU A 25 -4.37 -5.94 -2.76
C LEU A 25 -4.21 -7.39 -2.29
N GLY A 26 -4.29 -7.64 -0.98
CA GLY A 26 -4.25 -8.95 -0.32
C GLY A 26 -2.90 -9.27 0.35
N ALA A 27 -1.82 -8.65 -0.13
CA ALA A 27 -0.49 -8.62 0.49
C ALA A 27 0.43 -7.73 -0.36
N LEU A 28 1.39 -7.08 0.28
CA LEU A 28 2.61 -6.56 -0.35
C LEU A 28 3.76 -7.53 -0.17
N TYR A 29 4.47 -7.83 -1.26
CA TYR A 29 5.65 -8.70 -1.26
C TYR A 29 6.95 -7.90 -1.41
N PRO A 30 8.08 -8.45 -0.91
CA PRO A 30 9.39 -7.84 -1.09
C PRO A 30 9.71 -7.60 -2.58
N GLY A 31 10.16 -6.40 -2.91
CA GLY A 31 10.53 -6.01 -4.27
C GLY A 31 9.39 -5.39 -5.10
N GLU A 32 8.15 -5.42 -4.60
CA GLU A 32 7.07 -4.68 -5.25
C GLU A 32 7.28 -3.17 -5.14
N GLN A 33 7.13 -2.47 -6.27
CA GLN A 33 7.28 -1.02 -6.33
C GLN A 33 5.91 -0.35 -6.22
N LEU A 34 5.83 0.62 -5.32
CA LEU A 34 4.67 1.49 -5.13
C LEU A 34 5.10 2.94 -5.21
N GLU A 35 4.19 3.89 -5.39
CA GLU A 35 4.48 5.31 -5.19
C GLU A 35 3.84 5.77 -3.88
N VAL A 36 4.57 6.54 -3.07
CA VAL A 36 4.09 7.05 -1.78
C VAL A 36 3.71 8.51 -1.93
N PHE A 37 2.46 8.85 -1.62
CA PHE A 37 2.05 10.24 -1.49
C PHE A 37 2.37 10.76 -0.09
N ALA A 38 3.32 11.67 0.01
CA ALA A 38 3.71 12.26 1.29
C ALA A 38 4.11 13.73 1.08
N TYR A 39 3.65 14.60 1.98
CA TYR A 39 3.92 16.04 1.94
C TYR A 39 3.44 16.71 0.64
N GLY A 40 2.23 16.34 0.19
CA GLY A 40 1.61 16.94 -1.00
C GLY A 40 2.21 16.52 -2.34
N LYS A 41 3.08 15.49 -2.36
CA LYS A 41 3.72 15.00 -3.60
C LYS A 41 3.87 13.48 -3.63
N TRP A 42 3.80 12.93 -4.85
CA TRP A 42 4.17 11.54 -5.13
C TRP A 42 5.68 11.37 -5.09
N LYS A 43 6.13 10.32 -4.40
CA LYS A 43 7.54 9.96 -4.25
C LYS A 43 7.71 8.49 -4.62
N LYS A 44 8.80 8.18 -5.31
CA LYS A 44 9.25 6.79 -5.43
C LYS A 44 9.88 6.37 -4.09
N PRO A 45 9.50 5.23 -3.51
CA PRO A 45 10.19 4.63 -2.37
C PRO A 45 11.62 4.29 -2.81
N ARG A 46 12.53 4.40 -1.86
CA ARG A 46 13.97 4.15 -2.07
C ARG A 46 14.27 2.68 -1.87
#